data_AF-A0A1X0SDU0-F1
#
_entry.id   AF-A0A1X0SDU0-F1
#
_cell.length_a   1.000
_cell.length_b   1.000
_cell.length_c   1.000
_cell.angle_alpha   90.00
_cell.angle_beta   90.00
_cell.angle_gamma   90.00
#
_symmetry.space_group_name_H-M   'P 1'
#
loop_
_entity.id
_entity.type
_entity.pdbx_description
1 polymer ?
#
loop_
_entity_poly.entity_id
_entity_poly.type
_entity_poly.pdbx_seq_one_letter_code
_entity_poly.pdbx_strand_id
1 'polypeptide(L)'
;MSQDVHADLPTLDQVLSRKTLPPVCLYNFYIVMRDRLKMEEILDFYLDLQHHELLWKKYVKAMHRTGHLSEDDLSEGYQSPRLLSRLSHSPQQEEVEKIPSRKELAESAQRLLLRYLVPSATKEVTQLPSELRESLVKDLQKTEARDDPLLFAEAKQYILEYMQRFAYPKFLRLKAWGNVTLYQQLGRLVVGLVCLLAALTTSLCFIFLGYPQWGTRFWVKI
;
A
#
# COMPACT_ATOMS: atom_id res chain seq x y z
N MET A 1 29.23 10.85 9.71
CA MET A 1 28.90 10.79 8.27
C MET A 1 27.45 11.22 8.14
N SER A 2 27.27 12.52 7.92
CA SER A 2 25.98 13.20 7.88
C SER A 2 25.26 12.79 6.59
N GLN A 3 24.13 12.11 6.70
CA GLN A 3 23.23 11.86 5.59
C GLN A 3 21.93 12.60 5.86
N ASP A 4 21.80 13.70 5.12
CA ASP A 4 20.60 14.46 4.76
C ASP A 4 19.30 14.10 5.49
N VAL A 5 19.05 14.85 6.58
CA VAL A 5 17.73 15.01 7.19
C VAL A 5 16.93 16.01 6.33
N HIS A 6 16.82 15.73 5.03
CA HIS A 6 15.86 16.43 4.19
C HIS A 6 14.47 15.81 4.41
N ALA A 7 13.49 16.70 4.45
CA ALA A 7 12.09 16.45 4.72
C ALA A 7 11.41 15.69 3.56
N ASP A 8 11.92 14.52 3.22
CA ASP A 8 11.42 13.68 2.15
C ASP A 8 10.34 12.76 2.71
N LEU A 9 9.12 13.03 2.28
CA LEU A 9 7.96 12.19 2.51
C LEU A 9 8.34 10.73 2.19
N PRO A 10 8.02 9.75 3.06
CA PRO A 10 8.44 8.38 2.83
C PRO A 10 7.92 7.88 1.48
N THR A 11 8.56 6.88 0.89
CA THR A 11 8.06 6.28 -0.35
C THR A 11 7.03 5.20 -0.05
N LEU A 12 6.19 4.86 -1.03
CA LEU A 12 5.23 3.76 -0.88
C LEU A 12 5.95 2.45 -0.54
N ASP A 13 7.11 2.18 -1.16
CA ASP A 13 7.90 0.98 -0.87
C ASP A 13 8.38 0.92 0.60
N GLN A 14 8.79 2.05 1.17
CA GLN A 14 9.15 2.13 2.60
C GLN A 14 7.94 1.86 3.51
N VAL A 15 6.75 2.34 3.12
CA VAL A 15 5.50 2.09 3.84
C VAL A 15 5.14 0.59 3.78
N LEU A 16 5.20 -0.01 2.60
CA LEU A 16 4.88 -1.44 2.38
C LEU A 16 5.89 -2.37 3.05
N SER A 17 7.18 -2.00 3.09
CA SER A 17 8.24 -2.73 3.78
C SER A 17 8.26 -2.54 5.30
N ARG A 18 7.26 -1.84 5.87
CA ARG A 18 7.13 -1.57 7.31
C ARG A 18 8.33 -0.81 7.93
N LYS A 19 9.00 0.04 7.14
CA LYS A 19 10.15 0.86 7.60
C LYS A 19 9.73 2.22 8.18
N THR A 20 8.45 2.53 8.17
CA THR A 20 7.89 3.84 8.51
C THR A 20 7.04 3.82 9.78
N LEU A 21 7.00 4.95 10.51
CA LEU A 21 6.19 5.14 11.72
C LEU A 21 4.87 5.89 11.43
N PRO A 22 3.86 5.83 12.33
CA PRO A 22 2.66 6.66 12.21
C PRO A 22 3.02 8.16 12.12
N PRO A 23 2.27 8.98 11.36
CA PRO A 23 0.98 8.71 10.72
C PRO A 23 1.06 8.03 9.33
N VAL A 24 2.25 7.97 8.72
CA VAL A 24 2.46 7.46 7.36
C VAL A 24 3.05 6.03 7.42
N CYS A 25 2.21 5.06 7.79
CA CYS A 25 2.62 3.65 7.98
C CYS A 25 1.65 2.67 7.31
N LEU A 26 2.08 1.41 7.13
CA LEU A 26 1.29 0.36 6.47
C LEU A 26 -0.12 0.21 7.07
N TYR A 27 -0.22 0.25 8.40
CA TYR A 27 -1.52 0.14 9.09
C TYR A 27 -2.48 1.27 8.71
N ASN A 28 -2.01 2.51 8.74
CA ASN A 28 -2.84 3.66 8.35
C ASN A 28 -3.12 3.67 6.84
N PHE A 29 -2.19 3.20 6.03
CA PHE A 29 -2.38 3.04 4.59
C PHE A 29 -3.50 2.02 4.30
N TYR A 30 -3.47 0.88 4.99
CA TYR A 30 -4.51 -0.14 4.92
C TYR A 30 -5.90 0.40 5.28
N ILE A 31 -6.01 1.13 6.40
CA ILE A 31 -7.27 1.76 6.81
C ILE A 31 -7.79 2.70 5.72
N VAL A 32 -6.92 3.53 5.14
CA VAL A 32 -7.34 4.46 4.08
C VAL A 32 -7.76 3.72 2.82
N MET A 33 -7.04 2.67 2.42
CA MET A 33 -7.40 1.85 1.26
C MET A 33 -8.77 1.17 1.43
N ARG A 34 -9.06 0.63 2.61
CA ARG A 34 -10.34 -0.02 2.94
C ARG A 34 -11.50 0.95 3.13
N ASP A 35 -11.30 2.00 3.92
CA ASP A 35 -12.42 2.84 4.38
C ASP A 35 -12.71 4.00 3.42
N ARG A 36 -11.67 4.55 2.78
CA ARG A 36 -11.80 5.75 1.93
C ARG A 36 -11.74 5.43 0.44
N LEU A 37 -10.89 4.48 0.04
CA LEU A 37 -10.63 4.19 -1.37
C LEU A 37 -11.41 2.97 -1.90
N LYS A 38 -11.89 2.07 -1.02
CA LYS A 38 -12.63 0.86 -1.40
C LYS A 38 -11.87 0.02 -2.43
N MET A 39 -10.58 -0.16 -2.18
CA MET A 39 -9.65 -0.90 -3.03
C MET A 39 -8.73 -1.78 -2.16
N GLU A 40 -9.23 -2.29 -1.03
CA GLU A 40 -8.44 -3.15 -0.14
C GLU A 40 -7.91 -4.41 -0.84
N GLU A 41 -8.61 -4.90 -1.88
CA GLU A 41 -8.23 -6.11 -2.61
C GLU A 41 -6.86 -5.97 -3.27
N ILE A 42 -6.52 -4.78 -3.75
CA ILE A 42 -5.23 -4.49 -4.40
C ILE A 42 -4.08 -4.62 -3.40
N LEU A 43 -4.25 -4.04 -2.22
CA LEU A 43 -3.23 -4.07 -1.17
C LEU A 43 -3.09 -5.47 -0.59
N ASP A 44 -4.21 -6.15 -0.36
CA ASP A 44 -4.23 -7.53 0.12
C ASP A 44 -3.53 -8.46 -0.88
N PHE A 45 -3.83 -8.31 -2.17
CA PHE A 45 -3.16 -9.10 -3.21
C PHE A 45 -1.65 -8.84 -3.23
N TYR A 46 -1.21 -7.58 -3.17
CA TYR A 46 0.22 -7.26 -3.10
C TYR A 46 0.92 -7.88 -1.88
N LEU A 47 0.28 -7.83 -0.70
CA LEU A 47 0.84 -8.40 0.52
C LEU A 47 0.88 -9.94 0.46
N ASP A 48 -0.12 -10.58 -0.14
CA ASP A 48 -0.13 -12.02 -0.33
C ASP A 48 0.91 -12.47 -1.37
N LEU A 49 1.14 -11.69 -2.44
CA LEU A 49 2.26 -11.92 -3.37
C LEU A 49 3.62 -11.84 -2.67
N GLN A 50 3.82 -10.84 -1.82
CA GLN A 50 5.04 -10.71 -0.99
C GLN A 50 5.19 -11.91 -0.05
N HIS A 51 4.10 -12.41 0.52
CA HIS A 51 4.13 -13.60 1.36
C HIS A 51 4.57 -14.84 0.58
N HIS A 52 4.01 -15.04 -0.62
CA HIS A 52 4.38 -16.15 -1.50
C HIS A 52 5.86 -16.10 -1.90
N GLU A 53 6.40 -14.92 -2.22
CA GLU A 53 7.85 -14.76 -2.49
C GLU A 53 8.73 -15.12 -1.29
N LEU A 54 8.29 -14.79 -0.07
CA LEU A 54 9.01 -15.14 1.14
C LEU A 54 8.99 -16.65 1.40
N LEU A 55 7.87 -17.32 1.11
CA LEU A 55 7.79 -18.78 1.15
C LEU A 55 8.76 -19.40 0.15
N TRP A 56 8.79 -18.90 -1.09
CA TRP A 56 9.73 -19.36 -2.11
C TRP A 56 11.19 -19.19 -1.67
N LYS A 57 11.58 -18.01 -1.19
CA LYS A 57 12.95 -17.75 -0.72
C LYS A 57 13.36 -18.70 0.41
N LYS A 58 12.44 -19.03 1.32
CA LYS A 58 12.69 -20.01 2.39
C LYS A 58 12.88 -21.42 1.82
N TYR A 59 12.06 -21.82 0.85
CA TYR A 59 12.19 -23.10 0.16
C TYR A 59 13.54 -23.22 -0.55
N VAL A 60 13.92 -22.24 -1.38
CA VAL A 60 15.21 -22.26 -2.09
C VAL A 60 16.38 -22.32 -1.11
N LYS A 61 16.33 -21.52 -0.03
CA LYS A 61 17.36 -21.55 1.01
C LYS A 61 17.47 -22.92 1.70
N ALA A 62 16.35 -23.62 1.88
CA ALA A 62 16.36 -24.96 2.42
C ALA A 62 16.94 -25.98 1.42
N MET A 63 16.56 -25.90 0.15
CA MET A 63 17.12 -26.76 -0.92
C MET A 63 18.63 -26.57 -1.10
N HIS A 64 19.14 -25.37 -0.83
CA HIS A 64 20.59 -25.13 -0.77
C HIS A 64 21.24 -25.81 0.45
N ARG A 65 20.61 -25.73 1.62
CA ARG A 65 21.12 -26.39 2.83
C ARG A 65 21.15 -27.91 2.73
N THR A 66 20.22 -28.51 1.98
CA THR A 66 20.18 -29.96 1.74
C THR A 66 21.17 -30.43 0.67
N GLY A 67 21.96 -29.51 0.08
CA GLY A 67 22.97 -29.83 -0.93
C GLY A 67 22.40 -30.10 -2.32
N HIS A 68 21.11 -29.82 -2.56
CA HIS A 68 20.46 -30.01 -3.85
C HIS A 68 20.73 -28.85 -4.84
N LEU A 69 21.26 -27.73 -4.34
CA LEU A 69 21.67 -26.56 -5.13
C LEU A 69 23.14 -26.25 -4.86
N SER A 70 23.88 -25.90 -5.91
CA SER A 70 25.28 -25.49 -5.80
C SER A 70 25.41 -23.97 -5.58
N GLU A 71 26.52 -23.49 -4.99
CA GLU A 71 26.75 -22.05 -4.77
C GLU A 71 26.75 -21.25 -6.08
N ASP A 72 27.21 -21.85 -7.19
CA ASP A 72 27.14 -21.25 -8.52
C ASP A 72 25.70 -20.89 -8.93
N ASP A 73 24.71 -21.73 -8.55
CA ASP A 73 23.32 -21.48 -8.91
C ASP A 73 22.71 -20.30 -8.13
N LEU A 74 23.12 -20.08 -6.87
CA LEU A 74 22.66 -18.95 -6.07
C LEU A 74 23.26 -17.62 -6.53
N SER A 75 24.45 -17.63 -7.13
CA SER A 75 25.12 -16.43 -7.63
C SER A 75 24.33 -15.72 -8.74
N GLU A 76 23.55 -16.49 -9.52
CA GLU A 76 22.65 -15.97 -10.56
C GLU A 76 21.34 -15.36 -9.98
N GLY A 77 21.11 -15.48 -8.67
CA GLY A 77 19.97 -14.92 -7.94
C GLY A 77 18.74 -15.82 -7.90
N TYR A 78 17.90 -15.66 -6.86
CA TYR A 78 16.74 -16.51 -6.55
C TYR A 78 15.64 -16.63 -7.63
N GLN A 79 15.74 -15.85 -8.71
CA GLN A 79 14.79 -15.81 -9.83
C GLN A 79 15.41 -16.36 -11.13
N SER A 80 16.62 -16.93 -11.10
CA SER A 80 17.29 -17.38 -12.32
C SER A 80 16.55 -18.57 -12.95
N PRO A 81 16.31 -18.56 -14.27
CA PRO A 81 15.55 -19.62 -14.94
C PRO A 81 16.20 -21.01 -14.82
N ARG A 82 17.52 -21.07 -14.63
CA ARG A 82 18.26 -22.31 -14.36
C ARG A 82 17.95 -22.88 -12.98
N LEU A 83 17.91 -22.05 -11.94
CA LEU A 83 17.48 -22.46 -10.59
C LEU A 83 16.05 -22.99 -10.60
N LEU A 84 15.14 -22.23 -11.21
CA LEU A 84 13.72 -22.60 -11.31
C LEU A 84 13.55 -23.97 -11.99
N SER A 85 14.29 -24.20 -13.09
CA SER A 85 14.30 -25.49 -13.79
C SER A 85 14.90 -26.63 -12.96
N ARG A 86 15.88 -26.40 -12.08
CA ARG A 86 16.41 -27.47 -11.21
C ARG A 86 15.46 -27.82 -10.08
N LEU A 87 14.83 -26.80 -9.49
CA LEU A 87 13.83 -26.96 -8.43
C LEU A 87 12.58 -27.68 -8.92
N SER A 88 12.17 -27.48 -10.18
CA SER A 88 11.02 -28.17 -10.75
C SER A 88 11.19 -29.70 -10.85
N HIS A 89 12.42 -30.20 -10.92
CA HIS A 89 12.75 -31.62 -11.07
C HIS A 89 13.10 -32.35 -9.76
N SER A 90 13.14 -31.65 -8.62
CA SER A 90 13.53 -32.25 -7.34
C SER A 90 12.44 -33.18 -6.77
N PRO A 91 12.80 -34.38 -6.27
CA PRO A 91 11.86 -35.29 -5.62
C PRO A 91 11.41 -34.75 -4.25
N GLN A 92 10.18 -35.10 -3.85
CA GLN A 92 9.60 -34.74 -2.56
C GLN A 92 10.34 -35.49 -1.43
N GLN A 93 11.04 -34.78 -0.56
CA GLN A 93 11.60 -35.35 0.68
C GLN A 93 10.77 -34.92 1.89
N GLU A 94 10.47 -35.89 2.75
CA GLU A 94 9.73 -35.70 4.00
C GLU A 94 10.62 -35.17 5.15
N GLU A 95 9.98 -34.27 5.91
CA GLU A 95 10.30 -33.55 7.16
C GLU A 95 11.66 -33.71 7.87
N VAL A 96 12.42 -32.60 7.98
CA VAL A 96 13.03 -32.11 9.24
C VAL A 96 13.13 -30.56 9.16
N GLU A 97 12.65 -29.85 10.19
CA GLU A 97 12.48 -28.38 10.31
C GLU A 97 11.36 -27.75 9.44
N LYS A 98 10.80 -26.60 9.87
CA LYS A 98 9.76 -25.80 9.19
C LYS A 98 10.23 -25.27 7.81
N ILE A 99 10.53 -26.17 6.91
CA ILE A 99 10.88 -25.91 5.52
C ILE A 99 9.57 -25.96 4.76
N PRO A 100 9.14 -24.86 4.11
CA PRO A 100 7.92 -24.87 3.34
C PRO A 100 8.05 -25.92 2.23
N SER A 101 7.12 -26.87 2.20
CA SER A 101 7.13 -27.92 1.18
C SER A 101 6.78 -27.37 -0.20
N ARG A 102 7.19 -28.06 -1.28
CA ARG A 102 6.77 -27.70 -2.65
C ARG A 102 5.25 -27.69 -2.80
N LYS A 103 4.56 -28.57 -2.07
CA LYS A 103 3.10 -28.63 -2.03
C LYS A 103 2.49 -27.35 -1.45
N GLU A 104 3.06 -26.81 -0.38
CA GLU A 104 2.62 -25.52 0.20
C GLU A 104 2.81 -24.34 -0.76
N LEU A 105 3.87 -24.35 -1.58
CA LEU A 105 4.09 -23.33 -2.61
C LEU A 105 3.01 -23.38 -3.69
N ALA A 106 2.72 -24.58 -4.20
CA ALA A 106 1.66 -24.80 -5.18
C ALA A 106 0.29 -24.41 -4.62
N GLU A 107 -0.03 -24.80 -3.39
CA GLU A 107 -1.27 -24.41 -2.71
C GLU A 107 -1.38 -22.90 -2.52
N SER A 108 -0.27 -22.22 -2.20
CA SER A 108 -0.23 -20.76 -2.10
C SER A 108 -0.51 -20.08 -3.45
N ALA A 109 0.09 -20.56 -4.54
CA ALA A 109 -0.13 -20.03 -5.88
C ALA A 109 -1.58 -20.24 -6.33
N GLN A 110 -2.14 -21.43 -6.09
CA GLN A 110 -3.55 -21.73 -6.36
C GLN A 110 -4.51 -20.86 -5.54
N ARG A 111 -4.19 -20.62 -4.26
CA ARG A 111 -4.99 -19.73 -3.40
C ARG A 111 -5.00 -18.29 -3.95
N LEU A 112 -3.85 -17.79 -4.39
CA LEU A 112 -3.74 -16.47 -5.02
C LEU A 112 -4.61 -16.38 -6.28
N LEU A 113 -4.55 -17.40 -7.15
CA LEU A 113 -5.38 -17.52 -8.35
C LEU A 113 -6.88 -17.43 -8.02
N LEU A 114 -7.36 -18.34 -7.18
CA LEU A 114 -8.78 -18.48 -6.86
C LEU A 114 -9.35 -17.27 -6.13
N ARG A 115 -8.53 -16.57 -5.33
CA ARG A 115 -8.99 -15.45 -4.51
C ARG A 115 -9.00 -14.12 -5.25
N TYR A 116 -8.05 -13.89 -6.16
CA TYR A 116 -7.81 -12.57 -6.75
C TYR A 116 -7.95 -12.50 -8.27
N LEU A 117 -7.67 -13.60 -9.00
CA LEU A 117 -7.52 -13.59 -10.46
C LEU A 117 -8.72 -14.21 -11.20
N VAL A 118 -9.49 -15.08 -10.54
CA VAL A 118 -10.69 -15.70 -11.13
C VAL A 118 -11.83 -14.67 -11.23
N PRO A 119 -12.58 -14.63 -12.36
CA PRO A 119 -13.73 -13.75 -12.49
C PRO A 119 -14.78 -14.06 -11.42
N SER A 120 -15.39 -13.02 -10.82
CA SER A 120 -16.34 -13.12 -9.71
C SER A 120 -15.75 -13.66 -8.39
N ALA A 121 -14.43 -13.65 -8.23
CA ALA A 121 -13.82 -13.99 -6.96
C ALA A 121 -14.17 -12.95 -5.88
N THR A 122 -14.24 -13.40 -4.62
CA THR A 122 -14.58 -12.54 -3.46
C THR A 122 -13.69 -11.30 -3.32
N LYS A 123 -12.45 -11.35 -3.83
CA LYS A 123 -11.49 -10.24 -3.85
C LYS A 123 -10.92 -10.06 -5.25
N GLU A 124 -11.75 -10.11 -6.27
CA GLU A 124 -11.30 -9.94 -7.64
C GLU A 124 -10.57 -8.60 -7.82
N VAL A 125 -9.32 -8.66 -8.31
CA VAL A 125 -8.51 -7.46 -8.58
C VAL A 125 -8.85 -6.93 -9.96
N THR A 126 -9.96 -6.19 -10.03
CA THR A 126 -10.49 -5.62 -11.28
C THR A 126 -9.56 -4.60 -11.94
N GLN A 127 -8.64 -4.01 -11.18
CA GLN A 127 -7.73 -2.94 -11.64
C GLN A 127 -6.53 -3.45 -12.45
N LEU A 128 -6.29 -4.77 -12.42
CA LEU A 128 -5.25 -5.43 -13.22
C LEU A 128 -5.75 -5.60 -14.67
N PRO A 129 -4.91 -5.33 -15.69
CA PRO A 129 -5.29 -5.47 -17.10
C PRO A 129 -5.75 -6.91 -17.39
N SER A 130 -6.79 -7.05 -18.23
CA SER A 130 -7.36 -8.35 -18.60
C SER A 130 -6.29 -9.26 -19.22
N GLU A 131 -5.46 -8.73 -20.11
CA GLU A 131 -4.36 -9.46 -20.77
C GLU A 131 -3.42 -10.13 -19.78
N LEU A 132 -2.97 -9.39 -18.77
CA LEU A 132 -2.04 -9.87 -17.74
C LEU A 132 -2.72 -10.94 -16.89
N ARG A 133 -3.98 -10.71 -16.51
CA ARG A 133 -4.79 -11.66 -15.73
C ARG A 133 -5.00 -12.96 -16.47
N GLU A 134 -5.40 -12.90 -17.73
CA GLU A 134 -5.61 -14.08 -18.59
C GLU A 134 -4.31 -14.85 -18.81
N SER A 135 -3.19 -14.16 -19.00
CA SER A 135 -1.86 -14.80 -19.10
C SER A 135 -1.52 -15.56 -17.82
N LEU A 136 -1.69 -14.93 -16.64
CA LEU A 136 -1.45 -15.60 -15.35
C LEU A 136 -2.35 -16.81 -15.13
N VAL A 137 -3.64 -16.67 -15.44
CA VAL A 137 -4.60 -17.77 -15.31
C VAL A 137 -4.20 -18.93 -16.22
N LYS A 138 -3.83 -18.64 -17.48
CA LYS A 138 -3.37 -19.65 -18.44
C LYS A 138 -2.09 -20.34 -17.98
N ASP A 139 -1.13 -19.59 -17.44
CA ASP A 139 0.15 -20.15 -16.98
C ASP A 139 -0.01 -20.99 -15.70
N LEU A 140 -0.90 -20.60 -14.79
CA LEU A 140 -1.19 -21.36 -13.56
C LEU A 140 -2.05 -22.60 -13.79
N GLN A 141 -2.81 -22.66 -14.89
CA GLN A 141 -3.64 -23.83 -15.26
C GLN A 141 -2.89 -24.88 -16.10
N LYS A 142 -1.66 -24.62 -16.55
CA LYS A 142 -0.85 -25.60 -17.29
C LYS A 142 -0.54 -26.83 -16.41
N THR A 143 -0.37 -27.99 -17.07
CA THR A 143 -0.16 -29.30 -16.45
C THR A 143 1.09 -29.36 -15.55
N GLU A 144 2.11 -28.56 -15.85
CA GLU A 144 3.19 -28.25 -14.90
C GLU A 144 2.92 -26.87 -14.31
N ALA A 145 2.31 -26.83 -13.11
CA ALA A 145 2.09 -25.59 -12.40
C ALA A 145 3.44 -24.91 -12.12
N ARG A 146 3.65 -23.76 -12.75
CA ARG A 146 4.85 -22.96 -12.55
C ARG A 146 4.63 -22.08 -11.32
N ASP A 147 5.13 -22.54 -10.17
CA ASP A 147 4.99 -21.85 -8.88
C ASP A 147 6.06 -20.77 -8.65
N ASP A 148 6.73 -20.36 -9.73
CA ASP A 148 7.90 -19.47 -9.66
C ASP A 148 7.47 -18.03 -9.36
N PRO A 149 8.16 -17.31 -8.47
CA PRO A 149 7.91 -15.89 -8.20
C PRO A 149 7.98 -14.98 -9.42
N LEU A 150 8.75 -15.39 -10.45
CA LEU A 150 8.91 -14.64 -11.68
C LEU A 150 7.57 -14.49 -12.42
N LEU A 151 6.68 -15.48 -12.30
CA LEU A 151 5.36 -15.43 -12.92
C LEU A 151 4.55 -14.23 -12.42
N PHE A 152 4.65 -13.92 -11.13
CA PHE A 152 3.90 -12.83 -10.50
C PHE A 152 4.64 -11.49 -10.54
N ALA A 153 5.87 -11.43 -11.06
CA ALA A 153 6.70 -10.23 -11.03
C ALA A 153 6.07 -9.06 -11.78
N GLU A 154 5.50 -9.32 -12.96
CA GLU A 154 4.82 -8.31 -13.77
C GLU A 154 3.58 -7.77 -13.07
N ALA A 155 2.74 -8.67 -12.54
CA ALA A 155 1.53 -8.32 -11.79
C ALA A 155 1.86 -7.45 -10.58
N LYS A 156 2.88 -7.85 -9.81
CA LYS A 156 3.35 -7.16 -8.62
C LYS A 156 3.84 -5.75 -8.94
N GLN A 157 4.61 -5.59 -10.01
CA GLN A 157 5.11 -4.29 -10.44
C GLN A 157 3.97 -3.37 -10.89
N TYR A 158 3.04 -3.90 -11.68
CA TYR A 158 1.86 -3.15 -12.12
C TYR A 158 1.03 -2.65 -10.92
N ILE A 159 0.76 -3.52 -9.96
CA ILE A 159 -0.02 -3.17 -8.76
C ILE A 159 0.70 -2.14 -7.90
N LEU A 160 2.02 -2.27 -7.74
CA LEU A 160 2.82 -1.29 -7.03
C LEU A 160 2.72 0.08 -7.70
N GLU A 161 2.88 0.15 -9.03
CA GLU A 161 2.75 1.38 -9.79
C GLU A 161 1.32 1.96 -9.68
N TYR A 162 0.30 1.12 -9.78
CA TYR A 162 -1.10 1.53 -9.63
C TYR A 162 -1.35 2.14 -8.26
N MET A 163 -0.91 1.49 -7.18
CA MET A 163 -1.02 2.02 -5.83
C MET A 163 -0.25 3.33 -5.67
N GLN A 164 0.96 3.42 -6.24
CA GLN A 164 1.80 4.62 -6.19
C GLN A 164 1.16 5.81 -6.92
N ARG A 165 0.49 5.56 -8.05
CA ARG A 165 -0.15 6.59 -8.87
C ARG A 165 -1.49 7.05 -8.31
N PHE A 166 -2.33 6.13 -7.85
CA PHE A 166 -3.74 6.44 -7.51
C PHE A 166 -4.05 6.47 -6.01
N ALA A 167 -3.44 5.60 -5.21
CA ALA A 167 -3.75 5.46 -3.79
C ALA A 167 -2.84 6.32 -2.92
N TYR A 168 -1.53 6.30 -3.21
CA TYR A 168 -0.51 6.93 -2.37
C TYR A 168 -0.66 8.46 -2.24
N PRO A 169 -0.89 9.24 -3.31
CA PRO A 169 -1.07 10.68 -3.19
C PRO A 169 -2.31 11.05 -2.36
N LYS A 170 -3.40 10.27 -2.50
CA LYS A 170 -4.63 10.44 -1.72
C LYS A 170 -4.39 10.15 -0.25
N PHE A 171 -3.63 9.09 0.06
CA PHE A 171 -3.24 8.75 1.43
C PHE A 171 -2.45 9.88 2.09
N LEU A 172 -1.45 10.41 1.39
CA LEU A 172 -0.65 11.53 1.90
C LEU A 172 -1.49 12.78 2.13
N ARG A 173 -2.42 13.09 1.22
CA ARG A 173 -3.36 14.21 1.42
C ARG A 173 -4.23 14.03 2.67
N LEU A 174 -4.66 12.81 2.96
CA LEU A 174 -5.54 12.50 4.10
C LEU A 174 -4.79 12.41 5.44
N LYS A 175 -3.53 11.96 5.45
CA LYS A 175 -2.78 11.63 6.67
C LYS A 175 -1.55 12.49 6.93
N ALA A 176 -0.91 13.01 5.89
CA ALA A 176 0.30 13.84 6.01
C ALA A 176 -0.01 15.34 5.82
N TRP A 177 -0.89 15.71 4.88
CA TRP A 177 -1.18 17.14 4.59
C TRP A 177 -2.46 17.67 5.24
N GLY A 178 -3.19 16.84 5.99
CA GLY A 178 -4.37 17.25 6.73
C GLY A 178 -4.00 18.09 7.96
N ASN A 179 -3.68 19.37 7.77
CA ASN A 179 -3.36 20.28 8.88
C ASN A 179 -4.62 20.77 9.65
N VAL A 180 -5.81 20.52 9.10
CA VAL A 180 -7.07 20.93 9.74
C VAL A 180 -8.06 19.77 9.71
N THR A 181 -8.48 19.31 10.89
CA THR A 181 -9.53 18.30 11.02
C THR A 181 -10.90 18.92 10.75
N LEU A 182 -11.89 18.13 10.32
CA LEU A 182 -13.25 18.61 10.06
C LEU A 182 -13.83 19.35 11.28
N TYR A 183 -13.58 18.86 12.49
CA TYR A 183 -14.02 19.50 13.73
C TYR A 183 -13.36 20.87 13.94
N GLN A 184 -12.08 21.01 13.61
CA GLN A 184 -11.40 22.30 13.67
C GLN A 184 -11.92 23.27 12.60
N GLN A 185 -12.23 22.78 11.39
CA GLN A 185 -12.86 23.58 10.34
C GLN A 185 -14.23 24.09 10.79
N LEU A 186 -15.07 23.21 11.32
CA LEU A 186 -16.39 23.55 11.83
C LEU A 186 -16.30 24.49 13.03
N GLY A 187 -15.37 24.26 13.95
CA GLY A 187 -15.13 25.14 15.10
C GLY A 187 -14.74 26.55 14.68
N ARG A 188 -13.79 26.69 13.75
CA ARG A 188 -13.39 27.99 13.19
C ARG A 188 -14.56 28.69 12.49
N LEU A 189 -15.38 27.94 11.76
CA LEU A 189 -16.58 28.46 11.09
C LEU A 189 -17.61 28.99 12.11
N VAL A 190 -17.91 28.23 13.15
CA VAL A 190 -18.87 28.61 14.20
C VAL A 190 -18.40 29.85 14.95
N VAL A 191 -17.13 29.89 15.36
CA VAL A 191 -16.54 31.07 16.02
C VAL A 191 -16.63 32.28 15.11
N GLY A 192 -16.28 32.14 13.83
CA GLY A 192 -16.41 33.21 12.84
C GLY A 192 -17.83 33.74 12.69
N LEU A 193 -18.83 32.85 12.63
CA LEU A 193 -20.23 33.21 12.50
C LEU A 193 -20.77 33.95 13.73
N VAL A 194 -20.40 33.50 14.94
CA VAL A 194 -20.77 34.17 16.20
C VAL A 194 -20.12 35.55 16.28
N CYS A 195 -18.84 35.68 15.97
CA CYS A 195 -18.15 36.98 15.94
C CYS A 195 -18.78 37.94 14.92
N LEU A 196 -19.14 37.46 13.72
CA LEU A 196 -19.80 38.25 12.70
C LEU A 196 -21.16 38.77 13.19
N LEU A 197 -21.97 37.91 13.80
CA LEU A 197 -23.29 38.27 14.31
C LEU A 197 -23.19 39.24 15.49
N ALA A 198 -22.23 39.04 16.40
CA ALA A 198 -21.96 39.97 17.50
C ALA A 198 -21.51 41.35 16.99
N ALA A 199 -20.61 41.39 16.00
CA ALA A 199 -20.15 42.65 15.42
C ALA A 199 -21.28 43.40 14.70
N LEU A 200 -22.11 42.69 13.93
CA LEU A 200 -23.23 43.27 13.19
C LEU A 200 -24.31 43.78 14.15
N THR A 201 -24.68 43.00 15.17
CA THR A 201 -25.66 43.44 16.18
C THR A 201 -25.16 44.65 16.96
N THR A 202 -23.90 44.64 17.42
CA THR A 202 -23.30 45.78 18.13
C THR A 202 -23.28 47.04 17.24
N SER A 203 -22.91 46.89 15.97
CA SER A 203 -22.92 48.00 15.00
C SER A 203 -24.31 48.58 14.79
N LEU A 204 -25.33 47.73 14.62
CA LEU A 204 -26.73 48.18 14.46
C LEU A 204 -27.26 48.85 15.74
N CYS A 205 -26.94 48.31 16.92
CA CYS A 205 -27.29 48.91 18.19
C CYS A 205 -26.73 50.33 18.31
N PHE A 206 -25.46 50.56 17.93
CA PHE A 206 -24.87 51.91 17.97
C PHE A 206 -25.50 52.88 16.96
N ILE A 207 -25.88 52.40 15.78
CA ILE A 207 -26.60 53.22 14.79
C ILE A 207 -27.97 53.64 15.35
N PHE A 208 -28.74 52.71 15.92
CA PHE A 208 -30.08 53.01 16.45
C PHE A 208 -30.05 53.84 17.74
N LEU A 209 -29.03 53.71 18.58
CA LEU A 209 -28.86 54.57 19.76
C LEU A 209 -28.44 56.01 19.40
N GLY A 210 -28.07 56.28 18.15
CA GLY A 210 -27.58 57.60 17.72
C GLY A 210 -26.26 57.97 18.40
N TYR A 211 -25.41 56.99 18.72
CA TYR A 211 -24.15 57.24 19.43
C TYR A 211 -23.21 58.06 18.53
N PRO A 212 -22.60 59.15 19.03
CA PRO A 212 -21.76 60.02 18.22
C PRO A 212 -20.52 59.26 17.71
N GLN A 213 -20.24 59.40 16.41
CA GLN A 213 -19.03 58.86 15.79
C GLN A 213 -17.78 59.43 16.49
N TRP A 214 -16.84 58.56 16.89
CA TRP A 214 -15.59 59.00 17.49
C TRP A 214 -14.85 59.97 16.55
N GLY A 215 -14.63 61.20 17.03
CA GLY A 215 -14.11 62.33 16.24
C GLY A 215 -12.67 62.18 15.72
N THR A 216 -11.97 61.11 16.07
CA THR A 216 -10.66 60.77 15.47
C THR A 216 -10.59 59.28 15.21
N ARG A 217 -10.40 58.89 13.95
CA ARG A 217 -10.18 57.49 13.55
C ARG A 217 -8.83 57.03 14.10
N PHE A 218 -8.72 55.76 14.48
CA PHE A 218 -7.52 55.20 15.14
C PHE A 218 -6.21 55.44 14.36
N TRP A 219 -6.28 55.43 13.02
CA TRP A 219 -5.16 55.68 12.09
C TRP A 219 -4.68 57.13 12.03
N VAL A 220 -5.38 58.07 12.68
CA VAL A 220 -4.94 59.47 12.79
C VAL A 220 -3.90 59.62 13.93
N LYS A 221 -3.78 58.61 14.80
CA LYS A 221 -2.83 58.60 15.93
C LYS A 221 -1.68 57.60 15.76
N ILE A 222 -1.54 56.99 14.57
CA ILE A 222 -0.40 56.18 14.14
C ILE A 222 0.38 56.99 13.12
#